data_AF-A0A1S3ITJ6-F1
#
_entry.id   AF-A0A1S3ITJ6-F1
#
_cell.length_a   1.000
_cell.length_b   1.000
_cell.length_c   1.000
_cell.angle_alpha   90.00
_cell.angle_beta   90.00
_cell.angle_gamma   90.00
#
_symmetry.space_group_name_H-M   'P 1'
#
loop_
_entity.id
_entity.type
_entity.pdbx_description
1 polymer ?
#
loop_
_entity_poly.entity_id
_entity_poly.type
_entity_poly.pdbx_seq_one_letter_code
_entity_poly.pdbx_strand_id
1 'polypeptide(L)'
;MTARGNPDCPRSSRYVLKDYVNGKLLYCHPPPGVGAGQYEPTPTPAEERMVKLQKKEEKKRVTEYDMNDVDRMFFTKMSLQAHAKGQSSSGSASSQNSKQSLVEKPWKKHNNRKKKEKLRRIYADLDKH
;
A
#
# COMPACT_ATOMS: atom_id res chain seq x y z
N MET A 1 -1.95 19.50 -10.65
CA MET A 1 -1.21 20.18 -11.72
C MET A 1 -2.21 20.75 -12.70
N THR A 2 -1.96 21.96 -13.18
CA THR A 2 -2.77 22.63 -14.21
C THR A 2 -2.46 22.05 -15.60
N ALA A 3 -3.29 22.36 -16.61
CA ALA A 3 -3.09 21.89 -17.99
C ALA A 3 -1.71 22.27 -18.56
N ARG A 4 -1.15 23.40 -18.13
CA ARG A 4 0.18 23.91 -18.51
C ARG A 4 1.34 23.25 -17.73
N GLY A 5 1.06 22.24 -16.89
CA GLY A 5 2.07 21.57 -16.08
C GLY A 5 2.44 22.29 -14.78
N ASN A 6 1.88 23.46 -14.50
CA ASN A 6 2.18 24.19 -13.26
C ASN A 6 1.60 23.47 -12.04
N PRO A 7 2.29 23.48 -10.88
CA PRO A 7 1.73 22.97 -9.64
C PRO A 7 0.45 23.72 -9.29
N ASP A 8 -0.58 22.98 -8.89
CA ASP A 8 -1.92 23.54 -8.64
C ASP A 8 -2.07 23.80 -7.15
N CYS A 9 -1.56 24.96 -6.71
CA CYS A 9 -1.60 25.40 -5.31
C CYS A 9 -3.01 25.35 -4.70
N PRO A 10 -4.07 25.92 -5.29
CA PRO A 10 -5.39 25.94 -4.65
C PRO A 10 -6.02 24.54 -4.53
N ARG A 11 -5.69 23.61 -5.44
CA ARG A 11 -6.12 22.22 -5.29
C ARG A 11 -5.34 21.50 -4.20
N SER A 12 -4.02 21.67 -4.15
CA SER A 12 -3.18 21.09 -3.11
C SER A 12 -3.58 21.57 -1.71
N SER A 13 -3.79 22.87 -1.52
CA SER A 13 -4.23 23.45 -0.24
C SER A 13 -5.56 22.84 0.22
N ARG A 14 -6.52 22.65 -0.68
CA ARG A 14 -7.81 22.00 -0.37
C ARG A 14 -7.64 20.56 0.10
N TYR A 15 -6.71 19.79 -0.49
CA TYR A 15 -6.43 18.43 -0.04
C TYR A 15 -5.78 18.41 1.34
N VAL A 16 -4.82 19.30 1.61
CA VAL A 16 -4.19 19.41 2.93
C VAL A 16 -5.24 19.71 4.01
N LEU A 17 -6.10 20.71 3.79
CA LEU A 17 -7.15 21.07 4.75
C LEU A 17 -8.18 19.95 4.93
N LYS A 18 -8.55 19.27 3.84
CA LYS A 18 -9.45 18.11 3.90
C LYS A 18 -8.85 16.98 4.73
N ASP A 19 -7.57 16.69 4.54
CA ASP A 19 -6.89 15.60 5.25
C ASP A 19 -6.65 15.94 6.72
N TYR A 20 -6.46 17.23 7.05
CA TYR A 20 -6.46 17.72 8.43
C TYR A 20 -7.80 17.45 9.13
N VAL A 21 -8.92 17.90 8.54
CA VAL A 21 -10.26 17.74 9.14
C VAL A 21 -10.66 16.27 9.25
N ASN A 22 -10.25 15.44 8.30
CA ASN A 22 -10.53 13.99 8.34
C ASN A 22 -9.57 13.21 9.26
N GLY A 23 -8.61 13.87 9.91
CA GLY A 23 -7.65 13.21 10.81
C GLY A 23 -6.65 12.29 10.11
N LYS A 24 -6.40 12.48 8.82
CA LYS A 24 -5.35 11.73 8.10
C LYS A 24 -3.96 12.30 8.38
N LEU A 25 -3.89 13.59 8.71
CA LEU A 25 -2.67 14.22 9.17
C LEU A 25 -2.52 13.99 10.67
N LEU A 26 -1.37 13.45 11.08
CA LEU A 26 -0.99 13.31 12.49
C LEU A 26 -0.53 14.67 13.01
N TYR A 27 -1.46 15.61 13.14
CA TYR A 27 -1.23 16.95 13.66
C TYR A 27 -2.45 17.40 14.45
N CYS A 28 -2.21 17.92 15.65
CA CYS A 28 -3.26 18.42 16.54
C CYS A 28 -2.90 19.84 16.98
N HIS A 29 -3.90 20.72 17.05
CA HIS A 29 -3.67 22.05 17.59
C HIS A 29 -3.60 21.97 19.13
N PRO A 30 -2.59 22.59 19.77
CA PRO A 30 -2.50 22.61 21.23
C PRO A 30 -3.72 23.30 21.86
N PRO A 31 -4.19 22.84 23.03
CA PRO A 31 -5.24 23.52 23.75
C PRO A 31 -4.77 24.93 24.15
N PRO A 32 -5.70 25.89 24.28
CA PRO A 32 -5.36 27.25 24.69
C PRO A 32 -4.67 27.23 26.07
N GLY A 33 -3.54 27.92 26.18
CA GLY A 33 -2.73 27.97 27.40
C GLY A 33 -1.55 27.00 27.44
N VAL A 34 -1.44 26.05 26.50
CA VAL A 34 -0.28 25.16 26.37
C VAL A 34 0.54 25.58 25.15
N GLY A 35 1.84 25.82 25.36
CA GLY A 35 2.76 26.11 24.26
C GLY A 35 2.95 24.89 23.35
N ALA A 36 3.13 25.12 22.04
CA ALA A 36 3.24 24.05 21.05
C ALA A 36 4.30 22.99 21.42
N GLY A 37 5.47 23.41 21.91
CA GLY A 37 6.55 22.51 22.31
C GLY A 37 6.28 21.65 23.54
N GLN A 38 5.24 21.96 24.32
CA GLN A 38 4.79 21.13 25.46
C GLN A 38 3.70 20.14 25.05
N TYR A 39 2.94 20.46 24.01
CA TYR A 39 1.81 19.66 23.55
C TYR A 39 2.21 18.62 22.50
N GLU A 40 3.16 18.97 21.63
CA GLU A 40 3.65 18.09 20.58
C GLU A 40 4.92 17.40 21.09
N PRO A 41 4.87 16.09 21.43
CA PRO A 41 6.08 15.29 21.50
C PRO A 41 6.53 15.00 20.07
N THR A 42 6.85 16.02 19.28
CA THR A 42 7.52 15.80 18.00
C THR A 42 8.88 15.24 18.33
N PRO A 43 9.18 13.99 17.95
CA PRO A 43 10.53 13.50 18.11
C PRO A 43 11.43 14.44 17.33
N THR A 44 12.45 14.96 17.98
CA THR A 44 13.49 15.72 17.30
C THR A 44 14.03 14.87 16.14
N PRO A 45 14.59 15.48 15.07
CA PRO A 45 15.22 14.72 14.00
C PRO A 45 16.28 13.71 14.50
N ALA A 46 16.85 13.95 15.68
CA ALA A 46 17.70 13.01 16.40
C ALA A 46 16.90 11.79 16.91
N GLU A 47 15.80 11.99 17.63
CA GLU A 47 14.94 10.92 18.15
C GLU A 47 14.33 10.06 17.03
N GLU A 48 13.94 10.65 15.90
CA GLU A 48 13.47 9.86 14.74
C GLU A 48 14.56 8.92 14.20
N ARG A 49 15.82 9.36 14.19
CA ARG A 49 16.95 8.52 13.77
C ARG A 49 17.16 7.37 14.75
N MET A 50 17.02 7.64 16.06
CA MET A 50 17.15 6.65 17.12
C MET A 50 16.09 5.55 17.01
N VAL A 51 14.83 5.92 16.80
CA VAL A 51 13.72 4.97 16.59
C VAL A 51 13.93 4.12 15.33
N LYS A 52 14.42 4.73 14.24
CA LYS A 52 14.76 4.00 13.00
C LYS A 52 15.90 2.99 13.21
N LEU A 53 16.90 3.33 14.01
CA LEU A 53 18.01 2.44 14.35
C LEU A 53 17.54 1.26 15.22
N GLN A 54 16.75 1.52 16.27
CA GLN A 54 16.18 0.47 17.12
C GLN A 54 15.33 -0.52 16.31
N LYS A 55 14.44 -0.02 15.45
CA LYS A 55 13.60 -0.87 14.60
C LYS A 55 14.38 -1.67 13.56
N LYS A 56 15.59 -1.22 13.18
CA LYS A 56 16.52 -1.96 12.32
C LYS A 56 17.23 -3.08 13.09
N GLU A 57 17.59 -2.84 14.35
CA GLU A 57 18.18 -3.85 15.23
C GLU A 57 17.18 -4.95 15.62
N GLU A 58 15.94 -4.60 15.94
CA GLU A 58 14.87 -5.57 16.21
C GLU A 58 14.60 -6.48 15.02
N LYS A 59 14.55 -5.92 13.80
CA LYS A 59 14.38 -6.72 12.57
C LYS A 59 15.55 -7.67 12.33
N LYS A 60 16.78 -7.27 12.66
CA LYS A 60 17.95 -8.16 12.56
C LYS A 60 17.84 -9.33 13.55
N ARG A 61 17.41 -9.08 14.79
CA ARG A 61 17.22 -10.13 15.80
C ARG A 61 16.14 -11.15 15.40
N VAL A 62 15.09 -10.72 14.70
CA VAL A 62 14.04 -11.63 14.21
C VAL A 62 14.49 -12.47 13.02
N THR A 63 15.46 -12.00 12.22
CA THR A 63 16.01 -12.78 11.09
C THR A 63 17.14 -13.71 11.49
N GLU A 64 17.71 -13.53 12.68
CA GLU A 64 18.81 -14.34 13.21
C GLU A 64 18.28 -15.39 14.19
N TYR A 65 17.42 -16.28 13.69
CA TYR A 65 17.16 -17.54 14.37
C TYR A 65 17.99 -18.61 13.67
N ASP A 66 18.92 -19.23 14.41
CA ASP A 66 19.49 -20.50 14.00
C ASP A 66 18.36 -21.54 14.04
N MET A 67 18.08 -22.18 12.90
CA MET A 67 17.04 -23.20 12.78
C MET A 67 17.19 -24.30 13.83
N ASN A 68 18.44 -24.57 14.25
CA ASN A 68 18.76 -25.53 15.30
C ASN A 68 18.17 -25.16 16.67
N ASP A 69 18.07 -23.88 17.01
CA ASP A 69 17.51 -23.43 18.28
C ASP A 69 15.97 -23.47 18.27
N VAL A 70 15.36 -23.15 17.13
CA VAL A 70 13.91 -23.27 16.95
C VAL A 70 13.47 -24.73 17.07
N ASP A 71 14.18 -25.65 16.40
CA ASP A 71 13.93 -27.09 16.48
C ASP A 71 14.12 -27.61 17.91
N ARG A 72 15.19 -27.21 18.60
CA ARG A 72 15.39 -27.61 20.01
C ARG A 72 14.22 -27.16 20.89
N MET A 73 13.77 -25.91 20.78
CA MET A 73 12.65 -25.40 21.58
C MET A 73 11.33 -26.09 21.25
N PHE A 74 11.14 -26.49 19.99
CA PHE A 74 9.94 -27.20 19.54
C PHE A 74 9.92 -28.66 20.04
N PHE A 75 11.01 -29.40 19.81
CA PHE A 75 11.09 -30.82 20.14
C PHE A 75 11.31 -31.09 21.64
N THR A 76 11.80 -30.13 22.43
CA THR A 76 11.90 -30.28 23.89
C THR A 76 10.55 -30.25 24.60
N LYS A 77 9.55 -29.55 24.05
CA LYS A 77 8.19 -29.46 24.64
C LYS A 77 7.26 -30.59 24.21
N MET A 78 7.58 -31.31 23.13
CA MET A 78 6.81 -32.48 22.72
C MET A 78 7.20 -33.68 23.57
N SER A 79 6.52 -33.88 24.70
CA SER A 79 6.36 -35.24 25.23
C SER A 79 5.62 -36.03 24.15
N LEU A 80 6.33 -36.91 23.44
CA LEU A 80 5.82 -37.70 22.32
C LEU A 80 4.78 -38.73 22.83
N GLN A 81 3.55 -38.30 23.10
CA GLN A 81 2.42 -39.21 23.18
C GLN A 81 1.89 -39.42 21.76
N ALA A 82 2.34 -40.51 21.13
CA ALA A 82 1.94 -40.86 19.77
C ALA A 82 0.45 -41.23 19.74
N HIS A 83 -0.36 -40.43 19.04
CA HIS A 83 -1.73 -40.78 18.69
C HIS A 83 -1.79 -41.11 17.20
N ALA A 84 -1.87 -42.41 16.86
CA ALA A 84 -2.09 -42.86 15.49
C ALA A 84 -3.59 -42.81 15.17
N LYS A 85 -4.00 -42.00 14.19
CA LYS A 85 -5.35 -42.05 13.62
C LYS A 85 -5.22 -42.06 12.10
N GLY A 86 -5.44 -43.22 11.50
CA GLY A 86 -5.50 -43.40 10.05
C GLY A 86 -6.95 -43.53 9.60
N GLN A 87 -7.31 -42.80 8.54
CA GLN A 87 -8.38 -43.23 7.63
C GLN A 87 -8.10 -42.67 6.22
N SER A 88 -8.04 -43.59 5.27
CA SER A 88 -7.83 -43.36 3.84
C SER A 88 -9.14 -42.95 3.16
N SER A 89 -9.09 -42.03 2.19
CA SER A 89 -9.66 -42.24 0.86
C SER A 89 -9.56 -41.00 -0.04
N SER A 90 -9.14 -41.31 -1.26
CA SER A 90 -8.95 -40.49 -2.45
C SER A 90 -10.25 -39.95 -3.07
N GLY A 91 -10.18 -38.78 -3.70
CA GLY A 91 -11.23 -38.31 -4.60
C GLY A 91 -10.77 -37.14 -5.49
N SER A 92 -10.23 -37.46 -6.66
CA SER A 92 -9.93 -36.52 -7.75
C SER A 92 -11.13 -36.43 -8.70
N ALA A 93 -11.46 -35.24 -9.22
CA ALA A 93 -12.04 -35.09 -10.56
C ALA A 93 -11.96 -33.64 -11.07
N SER A 94 -11.34 -33.49 -12.23
CA SER A 94 -11.23 -32.33 -13.11
C SER A 94 -12.45 -32.19 -14.04
N SER A 95 -12.69 -31.00 -14.61
CA SER A 95 -13.15 -30.91 -16.01
C SER A 95 -13.06 -29.47 -16.57
N GLN A 96 -12.33 -29.33 -17.67
CA GLN A 96 -12.22 -28.12 -18.50
C GLN A 96 -13.35 -28.10 -19.53
N ASN A 97 -13.77 -26.93 -20.01
CA ASN A 97 -14.19 -26.86 -21.41
C ASN A 97 -13.97 -25.48 -22.07
N SER A 98 -13.57 -25.56 -23.34
CA SER A 98 -13.14 -24.52 -24.28
C SER A 98 -14.33 -23.84 -25.00
N LYS A 99 -14.16 -22.61 -25.52
CA LYS A 99 -15.09 -22.02 -26.52
C LYS A 99 -14.38 -21.22 -27.61
N GLN A 100 -14.87 -21.48 -28.83
CA GLN A 100 -14.39 -21.09 -30.16
C GLN A 100 -14.70 -19.64 -30.59
N SER A 101 -13.93 -19.22 -31.60
CA SER A 101 -14.08 -18.18 -32.65
C SER A 101 -15.07 -17.01 -32.48
N LEU A 102 -14.52 -15.79 -32.63
CA LEU A 102 -15.24 -14.52 -32.55
C LEU A 102 -15.56 -13.99 -33.96
N VAL A 103 -16.77 -14.26 -34.46
CA VAL A 103 -17.37 -13.45 -35.54
C VAL A 103 -17.75 -12.10 -34.92
N GLU A 104 -17.13 -11.01 -35.39
CA GLU A 104 -17.36 -9.68 -34.80
C GLU A 104 -18.73 -9.13 -35.16
N LYS A 105 -19.44 -8.70 -34.11
CA LYS A 105 -20.83 -8.28 -34.12
C LYS A 105 -20.99 -6.89 -34.78
N PRO A 106 -21.95 -6.69 -35.70
CA PRO A 106 -22.06 -5.49 -36.52
C PRO A 106 -22.40 -4.19 -35.75
N TRP A 107 -22.91 -4.28 -34.51
CA TRP A 107 -23.14 -3.11 -33.66
C TRP A 107 -21.86 -2.60 -32.97
N LYS A 108 -20.75 -3.34 -33.08
CA LYS A 108 -19.51 -3.04 -32.37
C LYS A 108 -18.74 -1.97 -33.13
N LYS A 109 -19.15 -0.71 -32.96
CA LYS A 109 -18.41 0.44 -33.47
C LYS A 109 -17.12 0.62 -32.69
N HIS A 110 -15.99 0.44 -33.35
CA HIS A 110 -14.69 0.76 -32.77
C HIS A 110 -14.51 2.29 -32.78
N ASN A 111 -14.89 2.94 -31.68
CA ASN A 111 -14.69 4.38 -31.44
C ASN A 111 -13.20 4.72 -31.18
N ASN A 112 -12.33 4.36 -32.12
CA ASN A 112 -10.88 4.58 -32.05
C ASN A 112 -10.48 5.96 -32.61
N ARG A 113 -11.44 6.80 -33.00
CA ARG A 113 -11.15 8.16 -33.46
C ARG A 113 -10.50 8.93 -32.31
N LYS A 114 -9.26 9.38 -32.52
CA LYS A 114 -8.44 10.17 -31.57
C LYS A 114 -7.91 9.44 -30.33
N LYS A 115 -7.98 8.10 -30.25
CA LYS A 115 -7.44 7.33 -29.12
C LYS A 115 -5.92 7.49 -28.91
N LYS A 116 -5.19 7.94 -29.94
CA LYS A 116 -3.75 8.24 -29.92
C LYS A 116 -3.44 9.73 -30.10
N GLU A 117 -4.45 10.60 -30.01
CA GLU A 117 -4.24 12.04 -30.13
C GLU A 117 -3.54 12.57 -28.87
N LYS A 118 -2.41 13.27 -29.06
CA LYS A 118 -1.60 13.77 -27.94
C LYS A 118 -2.34 14.92 -27.26
N LEU A 119 -2.41 14.92 -25.93
CA LEU A 119 -3.11 15.96 -25.15
C LEU A 119 -2.67 17.38 -25.52
N ARG A 120 -1.38 17.58 -25.81
CA ARG A 120 -0.84 18.88 -26.28
C ARG A 120 -1.47 19.41 -27.58
N ARG A 121 -2.02 18.54 -28.43
CA ARG A 121 -2.70 18.95 -29.67
C ARG A 121 -4.16 19.36 -29.40
N ILE A 122 -4.79 18.73 -28.41
CA ILE A 122 -6.19 19.00 -28.03
C ILE A 122 -6.29 20.35 -27.32
N TYR A 123 -5.33 20.64 -26.42
CA TYR A 123 -5.32 21.86 -25.60
C TYR A 123 -4.36 22.94 -26.12
N ALA A 124 -4.00 22.90 -27.41
CA ALA A 124 -3.06 23.86 -28.01
C ALA A 124 -3.60 25.30 -28.05
N ASP A 125 -4.91 25.46 -27.96
CA ASP A 125 -5.62 26.74 -27.84
C ASP A 125 -5.35 27.43 -26.50
N LEU A 126 -5.19 26.65 -25.41
CA LEU A 126 -4.92 27.17 -24.07
C LEU A 126 -3.51 27.72 -23.90
N ASP A 127 -2.61 27.57 -24.89
CA ASP A 127 -1.22 28.03 -24.86
C ASP A 127 -0.96 29.26 -25.76
N LYS A 128 -1.99 29.80 -26.43
CA LYS A 128 -1.87 31.02 -27.25
C LYS A 128 -2.08 32.26 -26.37
N HIS A 129 -1.14 33.21 -26.45
CA HIS A 129 -1.17 34.52 -25.80
C HIS A 129 -1.49 35.61 -26.81
#